data_AF-A0A527ZJJ3-F1
#
_entry.id   AF-A0A527ZJJ3-F1
#
_cell.length_a   1.000
_cell.length_b   1.000
_cell.length_c   1.000
_cell.angle_alpha   90.00
_cell.angle_beta   90.00
_cell.angle_gamma   90.00
#
_symmetry.space_group_name_H-M   'P 1'
#
loop_
_entity.id
_entity.type
_entity.pdbx_description
1 polymer ?
#
loop_
_entity_poly.entity_id
_entity_poly.type
_entity_poly.pdbx_seq_one_letter_code
_entity_poly.pdbx_strand_id
1 'polypeptide(L)'
;VSDGDLALIDGILAALSISDLAFRNVGELSGGQRQVVSVAQTLAREPEILLMDEPTSALDLHRQVEVLSFMRGLARKHGIAVLIAIHDLNQALRFADKCIVVAEGRMVACGTPEDVVTPALLRDVYRVEARIERCSRGINHVMVDGVAAETAATASIAA
;
A
#
# COMPACT_ATOMS: atom_id res chain seq x y z
N VAL A 1 30.93 -12.24 -0.24
CA VAL A 1 29.77 -12.12 0.68
C VAL A 1 30.35 -12.26 2.07
N SER A 2 30.20 -11.23 2.91
CA SER A 2 30.66 -11.25 4.29
C SER A 2 29.71 -12.10 5.15
N ASP A 3 30.18 -12.61 6.30
CA ASP A 3 29.29 -13.30 7.26
C ASP A 3 28.17 -12.37 7.77
N GLY A 4 28.43 -11.06 7.81
CA GLY A 4 27.42 -10.04 8.11
C GLY A 4 26.33 -9.93 7.04
N ASP A 5 26.70 -10.05 5.76
CA ASP A 5 25.75 -9.99 4.64
C ASP A 5 24.81 -11.20 4.68
N LEU A 6 25.34 -12.40 4.99
CA LEU A 6 24.54 -13.62 5.11
C LEU A 6 23.55 -13.53 6.28
N ALA A 7 23.99 -13.03 7.44
CA ALA A 7 23.12 -12.83 8.59
C ALA A 7 22.00 -11.81 8.30
N LEU A 8 22.30 -10.74 7.55
CA LEU A 8 21.30 -9.78 7.09
C LEU A 8 20.28 -10.44 6.15
N ILE A 9 20.75 -11.19 5.14
CA ILE A 9 19.90 -11.89 4.18
C ILE A 9 18.97 -12.87 4.92
N ASP A 10 19.49 -13.69 5.82
CA ASP A 10 18.70 -14.65 6.60
C ASP A 10 17.63 -13.94 7.44
N GLY A 11 17.98 -12.80 8.05
CA GLY A 11 17.04 -11.96 8.79
C GLY A 11 15.90 -11.43 7.91
N ILE A 12 16.20 -10.99 6.68
CA ILE A 12 15.20 -10.52 5.71
C ILE A 12 14.30 -11.67 5.26
N LEU A 13 14.88 -12.82 4.91
CA LEU A 13 14.13 -13.99 4.46
C LEU A 13 13.18 -14.50 5.55
N ALA A 14 13.63 -14.54 6.80
CA ALA A 14 12.82 -14.95 7.94
C ALA A 14 11.67 -13.95 8.19
N ALA A 15 11.95 -12.66 8.12
CA ALA A 15 10.95 -11.63 8.37
C ALA A 15 9.87 -11.55 7.27
N LEU A 16 10.20 -12.00 6.06
CA LEU A 16 9.29 -12.13 4.92
C LEU A 16 8.61 -13.50 4.81
N SER A 17 8.85 -14.43 5.74
CA SER A 17 8.32 -15.81 5.69
C SER A 17 8.69 -16.55 4.39
N ILE A 18 9.90 -16.33 3.84
CA ILE A 18 10.36 -16.94 2.58
C ILE A 18 11.68 -17.71 2.72
N SER A 19 12.08 -18.09 3.93
CA SER A 19 13.30 -18.85 4.17
C SER A 19 13.33 -20.19 3.41
N ASP A 20 12.16 -20.80 3.15
CA ASP A 20 12.02 -22.01 2.34
C ASP A 20 12.33 -21.80 0.85
N LEU A 21 12.36 -20.55 0.38
CA LEU A 21 12.65 -20.18 -1.00
C LEU A 21 14.14 -19.94 -1.26
N ALA A 22 14.98 -19.86 -0.21
CA ALA A 22 16.37 -19.41 -0.30
C ALA A 22 17.21 -20.18 -1.34
N PHE A 23 16.95 -21.48 -1.49
CA PHE A 23 17.70 -22.36 -2.39
C PHE A 23 16.92 -22.79 -3.65
N ARG A 24 15.75 -22.19 -3.89
CA ARG A 24 14.92 -22.49 -5.07
C ARG A 24 15.31 -21.61 -6.25
N ASN A 25 15.17 -22.13 -7.46
CA ASN A 25 15.40 -21.33 -8.66
C ASN A 25 14.25 -20.32 -8.86
N VAL A 26 14.58 -19.08 -9.24
CA VAL A 26 13.60 -18.01 -9.49
C VAL A 26 12.52 -18.41 -10.51
N GLY A 27 12.87 -19.26 -11.48
CA GLY A 27 11.92 -19.78 -12.48
C GLY A 27 10.85 -20.71 -11.91
N GLU A 28 11.08 -21.31 -10.74
CA GLU A 28 10.15 -22.24 -10.08
C GLU A 28 9.20 -21.54 -9.10
N LEU A 29 9.42 -20.25 -8.86
CA LEU A 29 8.61 -19.47 -7.93
C LEU A 29 7.28 -19.09 -8.57
N SER A 30 6.22 -18.97 -7.76
CA SER A 30 4.98 -18.35 -8.20
C SER A 30 5.17 -16.85 -8.45
N GLY A 31 4.20 -16.19 -9.11
CA GLY A 31 4.24 -14.74 -9.31
C GLY A 31 4.37 -13.96 -8.01
N GLY A 32 3.57 -14.31 -7.00
CA GLY A 32 3.65 -13.71 -5.67
C GLY A 32 4.97 -14.01 -4.95
N GLN A 33 5.50 -15.25 -5.06
CA GLN A 33 6.81 -15.58 -4.49
C GLN A 33 7.93 -14.74 -5.12
N ARG A 34 7.93 -14.57 -6.46
CA ARG A 34 8.90 -13.69 -7.14
C ARG A 34 8.81 -12.24 -6.66
N GLN A 35 7.60 -11.75 -6.41
CA GLN A 35 7.40 -10.39 -5.92
C GLN A 35 7.99 -10.19 -4.52
N VAL A 36 7.74 -11.14 -3.60
CA VAL A 36 8.30 -11.09 -2.24
C VAL A 36 9.84 -11.23 -2.26
N VAL A 37 10.38 -12.07 -3.16
CA VAL A 37 11.85 -12.17 -3.35
C VAL A 37 12.43 -10.86 -3.91
N SER A 38 11.74 -10.18 -4.83
CA SER A 38 12.16 -8.88 -5.36
C SER A 38 12.22 -7.80 -4.26
N VAL A 39 11.22 -7.81 -3.36
CA VAL A 39 11.25 -6.99 -2.14
C VAL A 39 12.48 -7.34 -1.30
N ALA A 40 12.70 -8.62 -0.99
CA ALA A 40 13.83 -9.06 -0.18
C ALA A 40 15.18 -8.57 -0.74
N GLN A 41 15.36 -8.69 -2.06
CA GLN A 41 16.55 -8.19 -2.76
C GLN A 41 16.73 -6.67 -2.63
N THR A 42 15.63 -5.92 -2.63
CA THR A 42 15.67 -4.46 -2.44
C THR A 42 16.07 -4.11 -1.01
N LEU A 43 15.57 -4.87 -0.02
CA LEU A 43 15.89 -4.65 1.40
C LEU A 43 17.32 -5.02 1.76
N ALA A 44 17.91 -6.01 1.08
CA ALA A 44 19.30 -6.38 1.27
C ALA A 44 20.28 -5.26 0.89
N ARG A 45 19.81 -4.20 0.21
CA ARG A 45 20.59 -2.99 -0.10
C ARG A 45 20.49 -1.91 0.97
N GLU A 46 19.77 -2.16 2.06
CA GLU A 46 19.55 -1.22 3.16
C GLU A 46 19.08 0.18 2.68
N PRO A 47 18.00 0.26 1.89
CA PRO A 47 17.57 1.53 1.31
C PRO A 47 17.01 2.47 2.37
N GLU A 48 17.34 3.76 2.30
CA GLU A 48 16.67 4.80 3.10
C GLU A 48 15.22 5.01 2.67
N ILE A 49 14.92 4.79 1.38
CA ILE A 49 13.60 4.97 0.77
C ILE A 49 13.26 3.75 -0.09
N LEU A 50 12.10 3.14 0.17
CA LEU A 50 11.53 2.05 -0.61
C LEU A 50 10.28 2.53 -1.36
N LEU A 51 10.32 2.45 -2.69
CA LEU A 51 9.19 2.78 -3.56
C LEU A 51 8.59 1.49 -4.11
N MET A 52 7.28 1.31 -3.97
CA MET A 52 6.57 0.14 -4.48
C MET A 52 5.33 0.56 -5.25
N ASP A 53 5.26 0.12 -6.51
CA ASP A 53 4.11 0.32 -7.38
C ASP A 53 3.18 -0.88 -7.31
N GLU A 54 1.99 -0.68 -6.73
CA GLU A 54 0.93 -1.68 -6.53
C GLU A 54 1.43 -3.10 -6.14
N PRO A 55 2.18 -3.23 -5.02
CA PRO A 55 2.81 -4.50 -4.65
C PRO A 55 1.81 -5.60 -4.22
N THR A 56 0.51 -5.29 -4.16
CA THR A 56 -0.55 -6.20 -3.72
C THR A 56 -1.43 -6.73 -4.85
N SER A 57 -1.30 -6.20 -6.07
CA SER A 57 -2.21 -6.48 -7.20
C SER A 57 -2.29 -7.95 -7.62
N ALA A 58 -1.19 -8.70 -7.52
CA ALA A 58 -1.12 -10.12 -7.91
C ALA A 58 -1.22 -11.10 -6.72
N LEU A 59 -1.56 -10.60 -5.53
CA LEU A 59 -1.55 -11.36 -4.28
C LEU A 59 -2.97 -11.65 -3.78
N ASP A 60 -3.18 -12.81 -3.17
CA ASP A 60 -4.42 -13.10 -2.45
C ASP A 60 -4.54 -12.29 -1.15
N LEU A 61 -5.75 -12.20 -0.57
CA LEU A 61 -6.03 -11.38 0.62
C LEU A 61 -5.09 -11.67 1.81
N HIS A 62 -4.71 -12.94 2.03
CA HIS A 62 -3.82 -13.31 3.13
C HIS A 62 -2.42 -12.72 2.88
N ARG A 63 -1.91 -12.89 1.67
CA ARG A 63 -0.60 -12.37 1.26
C ARG A 63 -0.54 -10.84 1.21
N GLN A 64 -1.61 -10.18 0.78
CA GLN A 64 -1.69 -8.71 0.80
C GLN A 64 -1.51 -8.17 2.23
N VAL A 65 -2.22 -8.77 3.20
CA VAL A 65 -2.11 -8.37 4.62
C VAL A 65 -0.72 -8.65 5.17
N GLU A 66 -0.11 -9.79 4.84
CA GLU A 66 1.24 -10.15 5.27
C GLU A 66 2.27 -9.12 4.77
N VAL A 67 2.25 -8.84 3.46
CA VAL A 67 3.18 -7.88 2.82
C VAL A 67 3.03 -6.48 3.41
N LEU A 68 1.81 -5.93 3.47
CA LEU A 68 1.62 -4.57 3.98
C LEU A 68 1.94 -4.44 5.48
N SER A 69 1.63 -5.47 6.28
CA SER A 69 2.00 -5.49 7.70
C SER A 69 3.52 -5.52 7.87
N PHE A 70 4.20 -6.34 7.07
CA PHE A 70 5.65 -6.42 7.07
C PHE A 70 6.28 -5.08 6.68
N MET A 71 5.84 -4.43 5.60
CA MET A 71 6.37 -3.13 5.17
C MET A 71 6.24 -2.05 6.24
N ARG A 72 5.07 -2.00 6.89
CA ARG A 72 4.85 -1.05 7.99
C ARG A 72 5.77 -1.35 9.18
N GLY A 73 5.94 -2.61 9.54
CA GLY A 73 6.85 -3.03 10.61
C GLY A 73 8.31 -2.69 10.29
N LEU A 74 8.72 -2.93 9.04
CA LEU A 74 10.05 -2.63 8.53
C LEU A 74 10.35 -1.13 8.57
N ALA A 75 9.43 -0.29 8.08
CA ALA A 75 9.53 1.17 8.15
C ALA A 75 9.80 1.66 9.59
N ARG A 76 9.06 1.13 10.55
CA ARG A 76 9.18 1.50 11.96
C ARG A 76 10.46 1.00 12.61
N LYS A 77 10.87 -0.24 12.30
CA LYS A 77 12.04 -0.87 12.93
C LYS A 77 13.35 -0.30 12.41
N HIS A 78 13.44 -0.01 11.11
CA HIS A 78 14.68 0.39 10.45
C HIS A 78 14.74 1.89 10.11
N GLY A 79 13.67 2.64 10.40
CA GLY A 79 13.62 4.08 10.10
C GLY A 79 13.60 4.39 8.61
N ILE A 80 13.17 3.44 7.77
CA ILE A 80 13.10 3.62 6.32
C ILE A 80 11.78 4.30 5.92
N ALA A 81 11.81 5.13 4.89
CA ALA A 81 10.60 5.67 4.30
C ALA A 81 10.04 4.68 3.26
N VAL A 82 8.82 4.19 3.47
CA VAL A 82 8.15 3.29 2.53
C VAL A 82 7.00 4.03 1.85
N LEU A 83 7.09 4.21 0.53
CA LEU A 83 6.04 4.77 -0.31
C LEU A 83 5.42 3.65 -1.15
N ILE A 84 4.11 3.46 -1.00
CA ILE A 84 3.36 2.43 -1.72
C ILE A 84 2.24 3.09 -2.51
N ALA A 85 2.20 2.85 -3.83
CA ALA A 85 1.01 3.12 -4.62
C ALA A 85 -0.03 2.02 -4.34
N ILE A 86 -1.19 2.40 -3.81
CA ILE A 86 -2.27 1.48 -3.43
C ILE A 86 -3.58 2.02 -4.02
N HIS A 87 -4.35 1.15 -4.69
CA HIS A 87 -5.68 1.48 -5.19
C HIS A 87 -6.81 1.15 -4.17
N ASP A 88 -6.56 0.25 -3.22
CA ASP A 88 -7.51 -0.10 -2.16
C ASP A 88 -7.41 0.87 -0.95
N LEU A 89 -8.43 1.71 -0.81
CA LEU A 89 -8.53 2.69 0.26
C LEU A 89 -8.61 2.06 1.66
N ASN A 90 -9.20 0.87 1.80
CA ASN A 90 -9.28 0.19 3.09
C ASN A 90 -7.92 -0.38 3.51
N GLN A 91 -7.06 -0.75 2.55
CA GLN A 91 -5.66 -1.07 2.82
C GLN A 91 -4.89 0.18 3.27
N ALA A 92 -5.06 1.31 2.58
CA ALA A 92 -4.44 2.56 2.96
C ALA A 92 -4.83 2.99 4.40
N LEU A 93 -6.13 2.98 4.72
CA LEU A 93 -6.66 3.28 6.06
C LEU A 93 -6.08 2.39 7.16
N ARG A 94 -5.75 1.14 6.84
CA ARG A 94 -5.28 0.15 7.83
C ARG A 94 -3.77 0.18 8.05
N PHE A 95 -3.00 0.35 6.98
CA PHE A 95 -1.54 0.13 6.99
C PHE A 95 -0.71 1.39 6.83
N ALA A 96 -1.24 2.45 6.21
CA ALA A 96 -0.49 3.67 5.99
C ALA A 96 -0.44 4.52 7.27
N ASP A 97 0.72 5.14 7.53
CA ASP A 97 0.84 6.16 8.58
C ASP A 97 0.50 7.57 8.02
N LYS A 98 0.67 7.77 6.70
CA LYS A 98 0.26 8.97 5.94
C LYS A 98 -0.25 8.58 4.56
N CYS A 99 -1.18 9.37 4.03
CA CYS A 99 -1.73 9.21 2.69
C CYS A 99 -1.48 10.47 1.84
N ILE A 100 -1.21 10.25 0.55
CA ILE A 100 -1.18 11.28 -0.49
C ILE A 100 -2.19 10.86 -1.55
N VAL A 101 -3.11 11.75 -1.90
CA VAL A 101 -4.05 11.54 -2.99
C VAL A 101 -3.60 12.38 -4.17
N VAL A 102 -3.46 11.73 -5.32
CA VAL A 102 -3.08 12.36 -6.59
C VAL A 102 -4.24 12.20 -7.56
N ALA A 103 -4.70 13.31 -8.14
CA ALA A 103 -5.73 13.34 -9.17
C ALA A 103 -5.33 14.35 -10.25
N GLU A 104 -5.57 14.00 -11.53
CA GLU A 104 -5.23 14.87 -12.67
C GLU A 104 -3.77 15.37 -12.66
N GLY A 105 -2.83 14.50 -12.25
CA GLY A 105 -1.40 14.85 -12.16
C GLY A 105 -1.04 15.83 -11.03
N ARG A 106 -1.96 16.11 -10.10
CA ARG A 106 -1.74 17.02 -8.97
C ARG A 106 -2.03 16.35 -7.63
N MET A 107 -1.27 16.73 -6.61
CA MET A 107 -1.56 16.32 -5.23
C MET A 107 -2.77 17.10 -4.74
N VAL A 108 -3.86 16.41 -4.43
CA VAL A 108 -5.12 17.01 -3.96
C VAL A 108 -5.30 16.94 -2.45
N ALA A 109 -4.66 15.97 -1.79
CA ALA A 109 -4.68 15.85 -0.33
C ALA A 109 -3.40 15.16 0.18
N CYS A 110 -2.98 15.51 1.40
CA CYS A 110 -1.87 14.89 2.11
C CYS A 110 -2.10 14.99 3.63
N GLY A 111 -1.94 13.90 4.37
CA GLY A 111 -2.26 13.88 5.79
C GLY A 111 -2.29 12.47 6.38
N THR A 112 -2.91 12.30 7.54
CA THR A 112 -3.22 10.96 8.05
C THR A 112 -4.33 10.33 7.19
N PRO A 113 -4.45 8.99 7.16
CA PRO A 113 -5.53 8.35 6.41
C PRO A 113 -6.93 8.82 6.83
N GLU A 114 -7.13 9.12 8.12
CA GLU A 114 -8.42 9.60 8.65
C GLU A 114 -8.75 11.04 8.20
N ASP A 115 -7.75 11.91 8.10
CA ASP A 115 -7.94 13.29 7.63
C ASP A 115 -8.16 13.36 6.12
N VAL A 116 -7.51 12.46 5.38
CA VAL A 116 -7.49 12.46 3.91
C VAL A 116 -8.70 11.73 3.33
N VAL A 117 -9.01 10.54 3.82
CA VAL A 117 -10.12 9.74 3.28
C VAL A 117 -11.41 10.23 3.89
N THR A 118 -12.16 11.05 3.14
CA THR A 118 -13.45 11.63 3.55
C THR A 118 -14.53 11.35 2.50
N PRO A 119 -15.83 11.33 2.86
CA PRO A 119 -16.90 11.16 1.87
C PRO A 119 -16.85 12.20 0.73
N ALA A 120 -16.47 13.44 1.04
CA ALA A 120 -16.29 14.49 0.03
C ALA A 120 -15.16 14.15 -0.94
N LEU A 121 -14.00 13.73 -0.44
CA LEU A 121 -12.89 13.32 -1.30
C LEU A 121 -13.26 12.11 -2.19
N LEU A 122 -14.00 11.14 -1.64
CA LEU A 122 -14.46 9.98 -2.40
C LEU A 122 -15.44 10.35 -3.52
N ARG A 123 -16.33 11.31 -3.26
CA ARG A 123 -17.23 11.86 -4.27
C ARG A 123 -16.47 12.63 -5.36
N ASP A 124 -15.57 13.52 -4.97
CA ASP A 124 -14.93 14.46 -5.90
C ASP A 124 -13.84 13.79 -6.74
N VAL A 125 -13.04 12.90 -6.14
CA VAL A 125 -11.89 12.24 -6.79
C VAL A 125 -12.26 10.88 -7.37
N TYR A 126 -12.94 10.03 -6.59
CA TYR A 126 -13.27 8.66 -7.00
C TYR A 126 -14.65 8.53 -7.65
N ARG A 127 -15.46 9.62 -7.67
CA ARG A 127 -16.80 9.65 -8.27
C ARG A 127 -17.75 8.60 -7.67
N VAL A 128 -17.66 8.37 -6.37
CA VAL A 128 -18.51 7.43 -5.63
C VAL A 128 -19.20 8.08 -4.45
N GLU A 129 -20.44 7.68 -4.18
CA GLU A 129 -21.09 7.95 -2.89
C GLU A 129 -20.64 6.86 -1.91
N ALA A 130 -20.03 7.30 -0.80
CA ALA A 130 -19.49 6.39 0.18
C ALA A 130 -19.63 6.97 1.59
N ARG A 131 -19.77 6.07 2.57
CA ARG A 131 -19.71 6.38 3.99
C ARG A 131 -18.45 5.79 4.62
N ILE A 132 -18.03 6.38 5.73
CA ILE A 132 -16.89 5.91 6.50
C ILE A 132 -17.42 5.39 7.83
N GLU A 133 -17.29 4.09 8.02
CA GLU A 133 -17.73 3.39 9.22
C GLU A 133 -16.52 3.01 10.07
N ARG A 134 -16.63 3.16 11.38
CA ARG A 134 -15.57 2.75 12.30
C ARG A 134 -15.83 1.33 12.77
N CYS A 135 -14.94 0.39 12.44
CA CYS A 135 -15.11 -0.99 12.85
C CYS A 135 -14.89 -1.20 14.36
N SER A 136 -15.22 -2.38 14.87
CA SER A 136 -15.04 -2.75 16.29
C SER A 136 -13.60 -2.67 16.80
N ARG A 137 -12.62 -2.61 15.90
CA ARG A 137 -11.18 -2.43 16.22
C ARG A 137 -10.74 -0.97 16.18
N GLY A 138 -11.68 -0.03 15.99
CA GLY A 138 -11.41 1.41 15.94
C GLY A 138 -10.81 1.92 14.62
N ILE A 139 -10.72 1.07 13.59
CA ILE A 139 -10.18 1.40 12.26
C ILE A 139 -11.34 1.84 11.35
N ASN A 140 -11.15 2.95 10.63
CA ASN A 140 -12.11 3.42 9.63
C ASN A 140 -12.15 2.49 8.42
N HIS A 141 -13.35 2.34 7.85
CA HIS A 141 -13.61 1.51 6.69
C HIS A 141 -14.54 2.24 5.72
N VAL A 142 -14.16 2.28 4.45
CA VAL A 142 -14.97 2.85 3.38
C VAL A 142 -16.02 1.84 2.95
N MET A 143 -17.28 2.24 3.00
CA MET A 143 -18.40 1.52 2.39
C MET A 143 -18.91 2.32 1.20
N VAL A 144 -18.78 1.75 0.00
CA VAL A 144 -19.28 2.35 -1.23
C VAL A 144 -20.76 1.99 -1.39
N ASP A 145 -21.60 3.04 -1.46
CA ASP A 145 -23.05 2.91 -1.55
C ASP A 145 -23.55 3.05 -2.99
N GLY A 146 -22.79 3.72 -3.85
CA GLY A 146 -23.11 3.84 -5.25
C GLY A 146 -22.13 4.72 -6.00
N VAL A 147 -22.45 4.96 -7.27
CA VAL A 147 -21.72 5.91 -8.12
C VAL A 147 -22.27 7.30 -7.85
N ALA A 148 -21.40 8.29 -7.68
CA ALA A 148 -21.84 9.68 -7.55
C ALA A 148 -22.44 10.13 -8.88
N ALA A 149 -23.63 10.73 -8.84
CA ALA A 149 -24.20 11.36 -10.01
C ALA A 149 -23.24 12.44 -10.53
N GLU A 150 -23.02 12.51 -11.84
CA GLU A 150 -22.33 13.64 -12.44
C GLU A 150 -23.03 14.91 -11.97
N THR A 151 -22.36 15.68 -11.12
CA THR A 151 -22.85 17.01 -10.79
C THR A 151 -22.75 17.77 -12.10
N ALA A 152 -23.91 18.12 -12.68
CA ALA A 152 -24.02 18.95 -13.87
C ALA A 152 -23.43 20.34 -13.58
N ALA A 153 -22.10 20.44 -13.57
CA ALA A 153 -21.34 21.67 -13.55
C ALA A 153 -21.04 22.09 -15.00
N THR A 154 -22.11 22.24 -15.79
CA THR A 154 -22.14 22.95 -17.07
C THR A 154 -23.48 23.67 -17.20
N ALA A 155 -23.79 24.48 -16.18
CA ALA A 155 -24.74 25.58 -16.32
C ALA A 155 -23.98 26.87 -15.98
N SER A 156 -23.95 27.80 -16.93
CA SER A 156 -23.35 29.14 -16.86
C SER A 156 -21.87 29.28 -17.26
N ILE A 157 -21.58 29.06 -18.55
CA ILE A 157 -20.78 30.02 -19.33
C ILE A 157 -21.55 30.28 -20.63
N ALA A 158 -22.61 31.08 -20.50
CA ALA A 158 -23.23 31.80 -21.60
C ALA A 158 -23.35 33.25 -21.17
N ALA A 159 -22.34 34.04 -21.51
CA ALA A 159 -22.38 35.49 -21.72
C ALA A 159 -21.12 35.90 -22.49
#